data_AF-A0A965VAE3-F1
#
_entry.id   AF-A0A965VAE3-F1
#
_cell.length_a   1.000
_cell.length_b   1.000
_cell.length_c   1.000
_cell.angle_alpha   90.00
_cell.angle_beta   90.00
_cell.angle_gamma   90.00
#
_symmetry.space_group_name_H-M   'P 1'
#
loop_
_entity.id
_entity.type
_entity.pdbx_description
1 polymer ?
#
loop_
_entity_poly.entity_id
_entity_poly.type
_entity_poly.pdbx_seq_one_letter_code
_entity_poly.pdbx_strand_id
1 'polypeptide(L)'
;MAGKRDIMSERAIQLIRKFPEWPARTLARRLVEESAGALTMEQARSRIRHQLGTNGDKRYRIASCKRPPRQPGETVSMPKSAAEAWGPYTFEVVGLVGVISDVHVPYHSEKALAAAVAYLKDKRIAGLVLNGDICDFYAISRFIKNPAKRNFRRELEQVRQFMAWIRQEFPSIPMVMKAGNHEERWRAWLWQHAPEVSDGPEMGLTAWLHLERHD
;
A
#
# COMPACT_ATOMS: atom_id res chain seq x y z
N MET A 1 -17.90 14.21 52.87
CA MET A 1 -19.06 13.80 52.05
C MET A 1 -18.79 14.19 50.61
N ALA A 2 -18.58 13.24 49.70
CA ALA A 2 -18.39 13.53 48.28
C ALA A 2 -19.77 13.90 47.69
N GLY A 3 -19.99 15.19 47.41
CA GLY A 3 -21.22 15.67 46.79
C GLY A 3 -21.49 14.93 45.48
N LYS A 4 -22.73 14.48 45.31
CA LYS A 4 -23.25 13.82 44.10
C LYS A 4 -22.82 14.63 42.87
N ARG A 5 -22.06 14.04 41.95
CA ARG A 5 -21.61 14.75 40.74
C ARG A 5 -22.83 14.97 39.84
N ASP A 6 -22.90 16.16 39.25
CA ASP A 6 -23.95 16.51 38.28
C ASP A 6 -23.86 15.60 37.03
N ILE A 7 -25.01 15.12 36.54
CA ILE A 7 -25.13 14.17 35.41
C ILE A 7 -24.36 14.68 34.18
N MET A 8 -24.48 15.98 33.91
CA MET A 8 -23.81 16.62 32.78
C MET A 8 -22.30 16.76 33.00
N SER A 9 -21.83 16.79 34.24
CA SER A 9 -20.40 16.76 34.57
C SER A 9 -19.81 15.37 34.40
N GLU A 10 -20.57 14.32 34.70
CA GLU A 10 -20.17 12.93 34.37
C GLU A 10 -20.10 12.72 32.87
N ARG A 11 -21.06 13.27 32.13
CA ARG A 11 -21.06 13.21 30.66
C ARG A 11 -19.87 13.94 30.05
N ALA A 12 -19.50 15.10 30.60
CA ALA A 12 -18.28 15.82 30.23
C ALA A 12 -17.02 14.96 30.43
N ILE A 13 -16.93 14.20 31.53
CA ILE A 13 -15.80 13.28 31.79
C ILE A 13 -15.78 12.14 30.76
N GLN A 14 -16.93 11.55 30.45
CA GLN A 14 -17.04 10.49 29.43
C GLN A 14 -16.56 10.98 28.06
N LEU A 15 -16.95 12.19 27.66
CA LEU A 15 -16.51 12.80 26.40
C LEU A 15 -15.01 13.06 26.35
N ILE A 16 -14.44 13.57 27.44
CA ILE A 16 -12.98 13.80 27.53
C ILE A 16 -12.23 12.46 27.43
N ARG A 17 -12.71 11.40 28.08
CA ARG A 17 -12.08 10.07 28.00
C ARG A 17 -12.19 9.45 26.61
N LYS A 18 -13.32 9.65 25.93
CA LYS A 18 -13.54 9.13 24.56
C LYS A 18 -12.68 9.87 23.53
N PHE A 19 -12.45 11.17 23.74
CA PHE A 19 -11.69 12.01 22.82
C PHE A 19 -10.64 12.86 23.56
N PRO A 20 -9.58 12.23 24.09
CA PRO A 20 -8.57 12.91 24.92
C PRO A 20 -7.86 14.03 24.17
N GLU A 21 -7.69 13.84 22.86
CA GLU A 21 -6.99 14.76 21.96
C GLU A 21 -7.87 15.90 21.45
N TRP A 22 -9.16 15.97 21.78
CA TRP A 22 -10.02 17.01 21.21
C TRP A 22 -9.90 18.36 21.94
N PRO A 23 -9.96 19.50 21.22
CA PRO A 23 -10.00 20.82 21.84
C PRO A 23 -11.22 20.99 22.75
N ALA A 24 -11.07 21.78 23.83
CA ALA A 24 -12.15 22.01 24.79
C ALA A 24 -13.41 22.62 24.14
N ARG A 25 -13.25 23.45 23.10
CA ARG A 25 -14.36 24.02 22.33
C ARG A 25 -15.12 22.97 21.52
N THR A 26 -14.42 21.98 20.97
CA THR A 26 -15.04 20.87 20.21
C THR A 26 -15.81 19.95 21.15
N LEU A 27 -15.21 19.61 22.29
CA LEU A 27 -15.89 18.83 23.34
C LEU A 27 -17.11 19.56 23.91
N ALA A 28 -17.02 20.88 24.09
CA ALA A 28 -18.15 21.71 24.54
C ALA A 28 -19.31 21.70 23.54
N ARG A 29 -19.03 21.83 22.24
CA ARG A 29 -20.06 21.74 21.19
C ARG A 29 -20.82 20.43 21.24
N ARG A 30 -20.08 19.32 21.34
CA ARG A 30 -20.64 17.98 21.45
C ARG A 30 -21.45 17.80 22.73
N LEU A 31 -21.01 18.39 23.85
CA LEU A 31 -21.77 18.36 25.10
C LEU A 31 -23.09 19.15 24.99
N VAL A 32 -23.13 20.27 24.26
CA VAL A 32 -24.38 21.01 24.00
C VAL A 32 -25.36 20.15 23.20
N GLU A 33 -24.89 19.53 22.11
CA GLU A 33 -25.67 18.62 21.27
C GLU A 33 -26.24 17.44 22.07
N GLU A 34 -25.38 16.77 22.87
CA GLU A 34 -25.80 15.63 23.71
C GLU A 34 -26.70 16.03 24.89
N SER A 35 -26.69 17.31 25.27
CA SER A 35 -27.61 17.86 26.28
C SER A 35 -28.95 18.34 25.70
N ALA A 36 -29.21 18.10 24.39
CA ALA A 36 -30.39 18.59 23.68
C ALA A 36 -30.60 20.12 23.82
N GLY A 37 -29.51 20.90 23.91
CA GLY A 37 -29.58 22.35 24.08
C GLY A 37 -29.84 22.84 25.51
N ALA A 38 -29.86 21.96 26.51
CA ALA A 38 -30.02 22.35 27.92
C ALA A 38 -28.85 23.21 28.45
N LEU A 39 -27.69 23.15 27.79
CA LEU A 39 -26.52 23.96 28.11
C LEU A 39 -26.22 24.93 26.96
N THR A 40 -25.89 26.17 27.31
CA THR A 40 -25.24 27.09 26.38
C THR A 40 -23.79 26.66 26.12
N MET A 41 -23.22 27.12 25.00
CA MET A 41 -21.82 26.84 24.63
C MET A 41 -20.82 27.24 25.73
N GLU A 42 -21.02 28.39 26.39
CA GLU A 42 -20.14 28.84 27.47
C GLU A 42 -20.30 28.01 28.75
N GLN A 43 -21.53 27.61 29.09
CA GLN A 43 -21.77 26.69 30.21
C GLN A 43 -21.12 25.32 29.97
N ALA A 44 -21.26 24.76 28.77
CA ALA A 44 -20.62 23.51 28.38
C ALA A 44 -19.08 23.62 28.39
N ARG A 45 -18.54 24.71 27.84
CA ARG A 45 -17.09 24.98 27.84
C ARG A 45 -16.52 25.12 29.23
N SER A 46 -17.20 25.83 30.13
CA SER A 46 -16.80 25.98 31.53
C SER A 46 -16.73 24.63 32.25
N ARG A 47 -17.75 23.77 32.05
CA ARG A 47 -17.80 22.41 32.61
C ARG A 47 -16.65 21.53 32.10
N ILE A 48 -16.36 21.56 30.79
CA ILE A 48 -15.23 20.85 30.20
C ILE A 48 -13.90 21.36 30.77
N ARG A 49 -13.70 22.69 30.87
CA ARG A 49 -12.48 23.28 31.44
C ARG A 49 -12.28 22.95 32.91
N HIS A 50 -13.36 22.83 33.70
CA HIS A 50 -13.30 22.34 35.08
C HIS A 50 -12.75 20.92 35.16
N GLN A 51 -13.23 20.03 34.30
CA GLN A 51 -12.75 18.64 34.29
C GLN A 51 -11.32 18.51 33.75
N LEU A 52 -10.92 19.40 32.83
CA LEU A 52 -9.56 19.48 32.31
C LEU A 52 -8.56 20.16 33.27
N GLY A 53 -9.04 20.86 34.30
CA GLY A 53 -8.20 21.61 35.25
C GLY A 53 -7.63 22.91 34.69
N THR A 54 -8.20 23.44 33.59
CA THR A 54 -7.71 24.65 32.90
C THR A 54 -8.48 25.93 33.30
N ASN A 55 -9.11 25.92 34.47
CA ASN A 55 -9.91 27.03 35.01
C ASN A 55 -9.43 27.46 36.41
N GLY A 56 -8.13 27.71 36.54
CA GLY A 56 -7.48 28.16 37.78
C GLY A 56 -7.15 27.04 38.78
N ASP A 57 -6.25 27.35 39.72
CA ASP A 57 -5.58 26.37 40.59
C ASP A 57 -6.52 25.63 41.54
N LYS A 58 -7.56 26.31 42.05
CA LYS A 58 -8.58 25.70 42.91
C LYS A 58 -9.32 24.57 42.18
N ARG A 59 -9.64 24.78 40.89
CA ARG A 59 -10.33 23.79 40.04
C ARG A 59 -9.38 22.71 39.54
N TYR A 60 -8.10 23.04 39.32
CA TYR A 60 -7.06 22.06 38.96
C TYR A 60 -6.94 20.94 40.00
N ARG A 61 -6.97 21.27 41.30
CA ARG A 61 -6.86 20.27 42.39
C ARG A 61 -7.99 19.23 42.40
N ILE A 62 -9.16 19.57 41.86
CA ILE A 62 -10.38 18.76 41.91
C ILE A 62 -10.72 18.16 40.51
N ALA A 63 -9.92 18.48 39.49
CA ALA A 63 -10.15 18.06 38.11
C ALA A 63 -9.98 16.54 37.92
N SER A 64 -10.94 15.91 37.24
CA SER A 64 -10.93 14.46 36.99
C SER A 64 -10.03 14.04 35.83
N CYS A 65 -9.77 14.93 34.87
CA CYS A 65 -9.05 14.63 33.62
C CYS A 65 -8.04 15.75 33.31
N LYS A 66 -7.07 15.95 34.20
CA LYS A 66 -6.07 17.03 34.08
C LYS A 66 -5.36 16.98 32.73
N ARG A 67 -5.36 18.12 32.03
CA ARG A 67 -4.64 18.31 30.76
C ARG A 67 -4.00 19.71 30.76
N PRO A 68 -2.75 19.87 30.30
CA PRO A 68 -2.17 21.19 30.13
C PRO A 68 -3.05 22.04 29.19
N PRO A 69 -3.10 23.37 29.39
CA PRO A 69 -3.75 24.26 28.45
C PRO A 69 -3.06 24.13 27.09
N ARG A 70 -3.86 23.94 26.03
CA ARG A 70 -3.35 23.95 24.65
C ARG A 70 -2.82 25.33 24.31
N GLN A 71 -1.70 25.38 23.60
CA GLN A 71 -1.13 26.66 23.17
C GLN A 71 -1.98 27.25 22.03
N PRO A 72 -2.16 28.59 21.98
CA PRO A 72 -2.75 29.23 20.80
C PRO A 72 -1.97 28.83 19.54
N GLY A 73 -2.65 28.28 18.54
CA GLY A 73 -2.03 27.82 17.28
C GLY A 73 -1.66 26.34 17.23
N GLU A 74 -1.92 25.56 18.28
CA GLU A 74 -1.73 24.11 18.26
C GLU A 74 -2.68 23.45 17.23
N THR A 75 -2.13 23.07 16.07
CA THR A 75 -2.86 22.39 14.98
C THR A 75 -2.87 20.88 15.17
N VAL A 76 -3.90 20.22 14.65
CA VAL A 76 -3.92 18.75 14.54
C VAL A 76 -2.77 18.35 13.59
N SER A 77 -1.83 17.54 14.07
CA SER A 77 -0.73 17.04 13.24
C SER A 77 -1.29 16.15 12.13
N MET A 78 -0.71 16.23 10.93
CA MET A 78 -1.03 15.30 9.84
C MET A 78 -0.87 13.85 10.32
N PRO A 79 -1.83 12.95 10.02
CA PRO A 79 -1.67 11.55 10.37
C PRO A 79 -0.40 11.00 9.70
N LYS A 80 0.26 10.05 10.38
CA LYS A 80 1.39 9.34 9.77
C LYS A 80 0.91 8.63 8.51
N SER A 81 1.64 8.81 7.41
CA SER A 81 1.35 8.11 6.16
C SER A 81 1.67 6.63 6.32
N ALA A 82 0.80 5.77 5.79
CA ALA A 82 1.07 4.34 5.60
C ALA A 82 1.66 4.05 4.20
N ALA A 83 2.02 5.09 3.44
CA ALA A 83 2.64 4.93 2.13
C ALA A 83 4.03 4.30 2.29
N GLU A 84 4.28 3.23 1.54
CA GLU A 84 5.61 2.66 1.39
C GLU A 84 6.47 3.60 0.56
N ALA A 85 7.74 3.76 0.97
CA ALA A 85 8.68 4.57 0.21
C ALA A 85 9.06 3.82 -1.07
N TRP A 86 8.74 4.40 -2.23
CA TRP A 86 9.19 3.87 -3.52
C TRP A 86 10.62 4.33 -3.80
N GLY A 87 11.56 3.38 -3.74
CA GLY A 87 12.98 3.62 -4.02
C GLY A 87 13.38 3.12 -5.41
N PRO A 88 14.40 3.73 -6.05
CA PRO A 88 14.95 3.20 -7.28
C PRO A 88 15.62 1.85 -7.05
N TYR A 89 15.56 0.98 -8.06
CA TYR A 89 16.40 -0.22 -8.12
C TYR A 89 17.71 0.11 -8.83
N THR A 90 18.84 -0.20 -8.21
CA THR A 90 20.17 0.00 -8.81
C THR A 90 20.55 -1.23 -9.63
N PHE A 91 20.63 -1.08 -10.94
CA PHE A 91 21.10 -2.12 -11.85
C PHE A 91 22.60 -1.90 -12.12
N GLU A 92 23.45 -2.73 -11.52
CA GLU A 92 24.90 -2.59 -11.54
C GLU A 92 25.53 -3.07 -12.86
N VAL A 93 25.34 -2.29 -13.93
CA VAL A 93 25.90 -2.56 -15.25
C VAL A 93 26.62 -1.32 -15.79
N VAL A 94 27.84 -1.51 -16.30
CA VAL A 94 28.60 -0.48 -17.00
C VAL A 94 28.62 -0.82 -18.49
N GLY A 95 27.88 -0.05 -19.30
CA GLY A 95 27.80 -0.23 -20.75
C GLY A 95 26.41 0.04 -21.32
N LEU A 96 26.17 -0.40 -22.56
CA LEU A 96 24.87 -0.28 -23.20
C LEU A 96 23.87 -1.25 -22.58
N VAL A 97 22.70 -0.76 -22.16
CA VAL A 97 21.63 -1.59 -21.61
C VAL A 97 20.53 -1.75 -22.66
N GLY A 98 20.21 -3.00 -23.00
CA GLY A 98 19.06 -3.33 -23.83
C GLY A 98 17.78 -3.30 -23.01
N VAL A 99 16.68 -2.88 -23.63
CA VAL A 99 15.35 -2.91 -23.01
C VAL A 99 14.39 -3.62 -23.96
N ILE A 100 13.69 -4.63 -23.45
CA ILE A 100 12.57 -5.30 -24.13
C ILE A 100 11.35 -5.18 -23.20
N SER A 101 10.20 -4.79 -23.74
CA SER A 101 8.93 -4.71 -22.99
C SER A 101 7.78 -5.20 -23.86
N ASP A 102 6.61 -5.41 -23.24
CA ASP A 102 5.34 -5.66 -23.93
C ASP A 102 5.41 -6.82 -24.94
N VAL A 103 6.11 -7.89 -24.54
CA VAL A 103 6.25 -9.10 -25.37
C VAL A 103 4.92 -9.87 -25.41
N HIS A 104 4.20 -9.93 -24.28
CA HIS A 104 2.93 -10.66 -24.14
C HIS A 104 2.99 -12.12 -24.61
N VAL A 105 3.90 -12.93 -24.08
CA VAL A 105 3.94 -14.38 -24.34
C VAL A 105 2.63 -15.03 -23.86
N PRO A 106 1.91 -15.82 -24.70
CA PRO A 106 2.34 -16.41 -25.97
C PRO A 106 1.85 -15.71 -27.26
N TYR A 107 1.39 -14.46 -27.19
CA TYR A 107 0.85 -13.69 -28.33
C TYR A 107 1.88 -12.79 -29.03
N HIS A 108 3.15 -12.88 -28.63
CA HIS A 108 4.23 -12.10 -29.23
C HIS A 108 4.38 -12.34 -30.74
N SER A 109 4.91 -11.34 -31.45
CA SER A 109 5.36 -11.51 -32.83
C SER A 109 6.77 -12.07 -32.87
N GLU A 110 6.92 -13.32 -33.31
CA GLU A 110 8.23 -13.99 -33.47
C GLU A 110 9.20 -13.15 -34.31
N LYS A 111 8.71 -12.57 -35.42
CA LYS A 111 9.53 -11.73 -36.32
C LYS A 111 10.03 -10.46 -35.63
N ALA A 112 9.16 -9.78 -34.89
CA ALA A 112 9.52 -8.54 -34.20
C ALA A 112 10.52 -8.82 -33.06
N LEU A 113 10.26 -9.87 -32.29
CA LEU A 113 11.11 -10.29 -31.18
C LEU A 113 12.49 -10.74 -31.66
N ALA A 114 12.56 -11.56 -32.72
CA ALA A 114 13.82 -11.99 -33.31
C ALA A 114 14.63 -10.80 -33.85
N ALA A 115 14.00 -9.84 -34.50
CA ALA A 115 14.66 -8.63 -34.98
C ALA A 115 15.21 -7.77 -33.83
N ALA A 116 14.43 -7.60 -32.75
CA ALA A 116 14.87 -6.87 -31.56
C ALA A 116 16.07 -7.55 -30.90
N VAL A 117 16.02 -8.87 -30.70
CA VAL A 117 17.14 -9.63 -30.12
C VAL A 117 18.38 -9.56 -30.99
N ALA A 118 18.24 -9.73 -32.32
CA ALA A 118 19.37 -9.62 -33.25
C ALA A 118 20.03 -8.23 -33.19
N TYR A 119 19.23 -7.16 -33.13
CA TYR A 119 19.72 -5.80 -32.99
C TYR A 119 20.49 -5.60 -31.67
N LEU A 120 19.96 -6.10 -30.55
CA LEU A 120 20.62 -5.98 -29.25
C LEU A 120 21.95 -6.76 -29.19
N LYS A 121 22.01 -7.93 -29.85
CA LYS A 121 23.25 -8.71 -30.01
C LYS A 121 24.29 -7.97 -30.86
N ASP A 122 23.88 -7.36 -31.97
CA ASP A 122 24.74 -6.50 -32.80
C ASP A 122 25.34 -5.34 -31.98
N LYS A 123 24.54 -4.72 -31.12
CA LYS A 123 24.99 -3.64 -30.23
C LYS A 123 25.84 -4.08 -29.05
N ARG A 124 26.03 -5.38 -28.83
CA ARG A 124 26.85 -5.93 -27.73
C ARG A 124 26.48 -5.29 -26.40
N ILE A 125 25.18 -5.33 -26.07
CA ILE A 125 24.69 -4.82 -24.79
C ILE A 125 25.43 -5.49 -23.62
N ALA A 126 25.67 -4.71 -22.56
CA ALA A 126 26.30 -5.14 -21.32
C ALA A 126 25.28 -5.64 -20.29
N GLY A 127 23.99 -5.35 -20.48
CA GLY A 127 22.90 -5.81 -19.62
C GLY A 127 21.55 -5.71 -20.32
N LEU A 128 20.58 -6.49 -19.85
CA LEU A 128 19.22 -6.56 -20.42
C LEU A 128 18.16 -6.29 -19.35
N VAL A 129 17.23 -5.40 -19.66
CA VAL A 129 16.04 -5.13 -18.84
C VAL A 129 14.80 -5.65 -19.58
N LEU A 130 14.07 -6.57 -18.96
CA LEU A 130 12.74 -6.97 -19.36
C LEU A 130 11.73 -6.08 -18.61
N ASN A 131 11.26 -5.01 -19.26
CA ASN A 131 10.52 -3.92 -18.63
C ASN A 131 9.00 -4.14 -18.66
N GLY A 132 8.54 -5.25 -18.08
CA GLY A 132 7.12 -5.54 -17.88
C GLY A 132 6.39 -6.09 -19.10
N ASP A 133 5.22 -6.66 -18.82
CA ASP A 133 4.28 -7.21 -19.80
C ASP A 133 4.94 -8.26 -20.72
N ILE A 134 5.79 -9.10 -20.11
CA ILE A 134 6.41 -10.26 -20.75
C ILE A 134 5.44 -11.42 -20.78
N CYS A 135 4.74 -11.65 -19.68
CA CYS A 135 3.72 -12.67 -19.53
C CYS A 135 2.36 -12.09 -19.92
N ASP A 136 1.59 -12.70 -20.83
CA ASP A 136 0.25 -12.18 -21.09
C ASP A 136 -0.76 -12.52 -19.98
N PHE A 137 -0.70 -13.76 -19.45
CA PHE A 137 -1.61 -14.24 -18.41
C PHE A 137 -3.10 -14.07 -18.75
N TYR A 138 -3.46 -14.44 -19.98
CA TYR A 138 -4.85 -14.42 -20.46
C TYR A 138 -5.77 -15.25 -19.57
N ALA A 139 -5.38 -16.48 -19.23
CA ALA A 139 -6.22 -17.39 -18.46
C ALA A 139 -6.61 -16.84 -17.07
N ILE A 140 -5.71 -16.11 -16.42
CA ILE A 140 -5.90 -15.54 -15.07
C ILE A 140 -6.27 -14.06 -15.08
N SER A 141 -6.48 -13.48 -16.26
CA SER A 141 -7.00 -12.12 -16.41
C SER A 141 -8.38 -11.94 -15.75
N ARG A 142 -8.75 -10.72 -15.36
CA ARG A 142 -10.10 -10.42 -14.85
C ARG A 142 -11.17 -10.34 -15.93
N PHE A 143 -10.77 -10.17 -17.19
CA PHE A 143 -11.70 -9.95 -18.30
C PHE A 143 -12.45 -11.23 -18.71
N ILE A 144 -13.55 -11.08 -19.45
CA ILE A 144 -14.28 -12.21 -20.02
C ILE A 144 -13.34 -12.98 -20.96
N LYS A 145 -13.29 -14.30 -20.77
CA LYS A 145 -12.35 -15.20 -21.46
C LYS A 145 -13.10 -16.18 -22.34
N ASN A 146 -12.54 -16.49 -23.50
CA ASN A 146 -12.98 -17.62 -24.29
C ASN A 146 -12.54 -18.92 -23.59
N PRO A 147 -13.46 -19.81 -23.17
CA PRO A 147 -13.12 -21.05 -22.47
C PRO A 147 -12.14 -21.93 -23.24
N ALA A 148 -12.21 -21.96 -24.58
CA ALA A 148 -11.33 -22.77 -25.42
C ALA A 148 -9.87 -22.30 -25.41
N LYS A 149 -9.61 -21.03 -25.03
CA LYS A 149 -8.28 -20.44 -24.95
C LYS A 149 -7.71 -20.43 -23.53
N ARG A 150 -8.45 -20.94 -22.54
CA ARG A 150 -8.05 -20.92 -21.13
C ARG A 150 -7.15 -22.11 -20.82
N ASN A 151 -5.84 -21.92 -20.90
CA ASN A 151 -4.87 -22.94 -20.48
C ASN A 151 -3.66 -22.29 -19.80
N PHE A 152 -3.83 -21.96 -18.52
CA PHE A 152 -2.79 -21.32 -17.72
C PHE A 152 -1.49 -22.14 -17.65
N ARG A 153 -1.60 -23.48 -17.53
CA ARG A 153 -0.42 -24.36 -17.50
C ARG A 153 0.40 -24.24 -18.78
N ARG A 154 -0.26 -24.17 -19.93
CA ARG A 154 0.40 -23.99 -21.23
C ARG A 154 1.00 -22.59 -21.35
N GLU A 155 0.28 -21.54 -20.96
CA GLU A 155 0.81 -20.16 -20.94
C GLU A 155 2.09 -20.08 -20.11
N LEU A 156 2.09 -20.65 -18.90
CA LEU A 156 3.25 -20.68 -18.02
C LEU A 156 4.45 -21.40 -18.64
N GLU A 157 4.21 -22.55 -19.27
CA GLU A 157 5.27 -23.31 -19.95
C GLU A 157 5.86 -22.52 -21.12
N GLN A 158 5.04 -21.79 -21.89
CA GLN A 158 5.52 -20.96 -22.98
C GLN A 158 6.34 -19.76 -22.49
N VAL A 159 5.97 -19.15 -21.36
CA VAL A 159 6.79 -18.11 -20.74
C VAL A 159 8.13 -18.68 -20.28
N ARG A 160 8.15 -19.86 -19.65
CA ARG A 160 9.40 -20.53 -19.25
C ARG A 160 10.31 -20.81 -20.45
N GLN A 161 9.76 -21.30 -21.55
CA GLN A 161 10.51 -21.52 -22.79
C GLN A 161 11.06 -20.21 -23.34
N PHE A 162 10.29 -19.13 -23.31
CA PHE A 162 10.77 -17.80 -23.68
C PHE A 162 11.93 -17.33 -22.76
N MET A 163 11.83 -17.51 -21.45
CA MET A 163 12.88 -17.15 -20.50
C MET A 163 14.16 -17.97 -20.71
N ALA A 164 14.03 -19.26 -21.03
CA ALA A 164 15.16 -20.10 -21.40
C ALA A 164 15.81 -19.63 -22.71
N TRP A 165 14.99 -19.31 -23.72
CA TRP A 165 15.47 -18.81 -25.01
C TRP A 165 16.17 -17.45 -24.87
N ILE A 166 15.59 -16.47 -24.15
CA ILE A 166 16.22 -15.16 -23.98
C ILE A 166 17.55 -15.27 -23.22
N ARG A 167 17.65 -16.17 -22.23
CA ARG A 167 18.91 -16.45 -21.56
C ARG A 167 19.94 -17.09 -22.51
N GLN A 168 19.52 -18.01 -23.37
CA GLN A 168 20.40 -18.59 -24.38
C GLN A 168 20.95 -17.53 -25.35
N GLU A 169 20.13 -16.54 -25.73
CA GLU A 169 20.55 -15.43 -26.59
C GLU A 169 21.51 -14.45 -25.89
N PHE A 170 21.41 -14.33 -24.56
CA PHE A 170 22.18 -13.43 -23.69
C PHE A 170 22.79 -14.16 -22.47
N PRO A 171 23.77 -15.06 -22.68
CA PRO A 171 24.18 -16.03 -21.67
C PRO A 171 24.96 -15.44 -20.49
N SER A 172 25.73 -14.38 -20.70
CA SER A 172 26.70 -13.89 -19.72
C SER A 172 26.40 -12.49 -19.16
N ILE A 173 25.40 -11.81 -19.69
CA ILE A 173 25.08 -10.45 -19.25
C ILE A 173 24.06 -10.46 -18.11
N PRO A 174 24.14 -9.53 -17.15
CA PRO A 174 23.10 -9.33 -16.16
C PRO A 174 21.75 -9.06 -16.82
N MET A 175 20.70 -9.69 -16.28
CA MET A 175 19.34 -9.54 -16.75
C MET A 175 18.44 -9.22 -15.57
N VAL A 176 17.57 -8.23 -15.70
CA VAL A 176 16.56 -7.92 -14.69
C VAL A 176 15.18 -7.84 -15.33
N MET A 177 14.20 -8.44 -14.66
CA MET A 177 12.79 -8.34 -15.04
C MET A 177 12.06 -7.42 -14.07
N LYS A 178 11.46 -6.37 -14.60
CA LYS A 178 10.51 -5.54 -13.86
C LYS A 178 9.10 -6.04 -14.16
N ALA A 179 8.30 -6.30 -13.14
CA ALA A 179 6.89 -6.63 -13.33
C ALA A 179 6.09 -5.45 -13.93
N GLY A 180 5.23 -5.77 -14.90
CA GLY A 180 4.19 -4.92 -15.46
C GLY A 180 2.80 -5.29 -14.95
N ASN A 181 1.77 -4.68 -15.54
CA ASN A 181 0.37 -4.90 -15.15
C ASN A 181 -0.14 -6.29 -15.51
N HIS A 182 0.45 -6.96 -16.51
CA HIS A 182 0.11 -8.35 -16.78
C HIS A 182 0.69 -9.28 -15.70
N GLU A 183 1.93 -9.09 -15.28
CA GLU A 183 2.51 -9.89 -14.19
C GLU A 183 1.80 -9.66 -12.85
N GLU A 184 1.31 -8.45 -12.58
CA GLU A 184 0.49 -8.16 -11.39
C GLU A 184 -0.80 -9.02 -11.31
N ARG A 185 -1.29 -9.53 -12.45
CA ARG A 185 -2.44 -10.46 -12.49
C ARG A 185 -2.15 -11.75 -11.73
N TRP A 186 -0.90 -12.20 -11.71
CA TRP A 186 -0.49 -13.36 -10.91
C TRP A 186 -0.80 -13.15 -9.42
N ARG A 187 -0.32 -12.02 -8.88
CA ARG A 187 -0.54 -11.65 -7.47
C ARG A 187 -2.03 -11.46 -7.17
N ALA A 188 -2.75 -10.76 -8.05
CA ALA A 188 -4.19 -10.57 -7.88
C ALA A 188 -4.97 -11.90 -7.93
N TRP A 189 -4.56 -12.83 -8.80
CA TRP A 189 -5.17 -14.15 -8.89
C TRP A 189 -4.92 -14.97 -7.62
N LEU A 190 -3.70 -14.95 -7.08
CA LEU A 190 -3.37 -15.62 -5.81
C LEU A 190 -4.19 -15.09 -4.64
N TRP A 191 -4.31 -13.77 -4.49
CA TRP A 191 -5.14 -13.17 -3.43
C TRP A 191 -6.61 -13.60 -3.48
N GLN A 192 -7.14 -13.89 -4.67
CA GLN A 192 -8.52 -14.30 -4.84
C GLN A 192 -8.75 -15.81 -4.62
N HIS A 193 -7.74 -16.65 -4.87
CA HIS A 193 -7.93 -18.10 -4.95
C HIS A 193 -7.15 -18.87 -3.86
N ALA A 194 -6.10 -18.28 -3.31
CA ALA A 194 -5.25 -18.88 -2.29
C ALA A 194 -4.58 -17.80 -1.39
N PRO A 195 -5.36 -16.90 -0.75
CA PRO A 195 -4.82 -15.81 0.04
C PRO A 195 -3.93 -16.28 1.21
N GLU A 196 -4.24 -17.45 1.79
CA GLU A 196 -3.56 -18.02 2.96
C GLU A 196 -2.10 -18.40 2.72
N VAL A 197 -1.69 -18.54 1.45
CA VAL A 197 -0.32 -18.89 1.06
C VAL A 197 0.31 -17.85 0.13
N SER A 198 -0.41 -16.77 -0.18
CA SER A 198 -0.06 -15.83 -1.24
C SER A 198 1.22 -15.02 -1.00
N ASP A 199 1.66 -14.95 0.25
CA ASP A 199 2.89 -14.29 0.71
C ASP A 199 4.10 -15.23 0.76
N GLY A 200 3.91 -16.53 0.55
CA GLY A 200 4.99 -17.50 0.53
C GLY A 200 5.96 -17.30 -0.64
N PRO A 201 7.29 -17.46 -0.45
CA PRO A 201 8.28 -17.28 -1.53
C PRO A 201 8.06 -18.25 -2.70
N GLU A 202 7.59 -19.47 -2.43
CA GLU A 202 7.19 -20.50 -3.40
C GLU A 202 6.06 -20.03 -4.34
N MET A 203 5.24 -19.08 -3.90
CA MET A 203 4.14 -18.50 -4.69
C MET A 203 4.59 -17.27 -5.48
N GLY A 204 5.85 -16.84 -5.32
CA GLY A 204 6.44 -15.75 -6.10
C GLY A 204 6.48 -16.08 -7.58
N LEU A 205 6.28 -15.06 -8.42
CA LEU A 205 6.32 -15.24 -9.88
C LEU A 205 7.68 -15.77 -10.35
N THR A 206 8.77 -15.33 -9.71
CA THR A 206 10.14 -15.82 -9.95
C THR A 206 10.24 -17.35 -9.84
N ALA A 207 9.65 -17.92 -8.79
CA ALA A 207 9.64 -19.37 -8.57
C ALA A 207 8.83 -20.08 -9.66
N TRP A 208 7.65 -19.54 -10.00
CA TRP A 208 6.79 -20.12 -11.02
C TRP A 208 7.35 -20.02 -12.44
N LEU A 209 8.17 -19.02 -12.74
CA LEU A 209 8.86 -18.87 -14.02
C LEU A 209 10.24 -19.55 -14.05
N HIS A 210 10.69 -20.14 -12.93
CA HIS A 210 12.01 -20.74 -12.78
C HIS A 210 13.17 -19.80 -13.14
N LEU A 211 13.06 -18.50 -12.81
CA LEU A 211 14.06 -17.51 -13.24
C LEU A 211 15.46 -17.82 -12.67
N GLU A 212 15.52 -18.38 -11.45
CA GLU A 212 16.77 -18.78 -10.80
C GLU A 212 17.55 -19.88 -11.56
N ARG A 213 16.89 -20.65 -12.43
CA ARG A 213 17.57 -21.65 -13.28
C ARG A 213 18.36 -21.02 -14.42
N HIS A 214 18.15 -19.73 -14.62
CA HIS A 214 18.66 -18.98 -15.75
C HIS A 214 19.55 -17.82 -15.28
N ASP A 215 19.91 -17.72 -14.01
CA ASP A 215 20.89 -16.74 -13.52
C ASP A 215 22.33 -17.26 -13.58
#